data_AF-A0A6B3H5U1-F1
#
_entry.id   AF-A0A6B3H5U1-F1
#
_cell.length_a   1.000
_cell.length_b   1.000
_cell.length_c   1.000
_cell.angle_alpha   90.00
_cell.angle_beta   90.00
_cell.angle_gamma   90.00
#
_symmetry.space_group_name_H-M   'P 1'
#
loop_
_entity.id
_entity.type
_entity.pdbx_description
1 polymer ?
#
loop_
_entity_poly.entity_id
_entity_poly.type
_entity_poly.pdbx_seq_one_letter_code
_entity_poly.pdbx_strand_id
1 'polypeptide(L)'
;IAVMANERGLAAPLGVEFAPPHRARRIRELLGTDTDWTPDAQATVHTDTLLASSRPLLSLLAWAPDLGPAAERLRDRLLRWDRHMDADSTDATLYARLRTDVVHRLATHPALKGVTGADDPWRSAAYPALFRPWLAAVPRIGYALESLLTVGLLPYEDRLALVAASAEAVAAAADETPPAPWGELHRLSPWQALPDLAPDSSDAGA
;
A
#
# COMPACT_ATOMS: atom_id res chain seq x y z
N ILE A 1 -14.34 -20.43 13.72
CA ILE A 1 -13.99 -19.24 12.91
C ILE A 1 -14.88 -18.06 13.32
N ALA A 2 -14.33 -16.88 13.62
CA ALA A 2 -15.04 -15.59 13.47
C ALA A 2 -14.02 -14.46 13.23
N VAL A 3 -14.24 -13.62 12.22
CA VAL A 3 -13.25 -12.64 11.70
C VAL A 3 -13.94 -11.28 11.56
N MET A 4 -13.31 -10.19 12.04
CA MET A 4 -13.65 -8.83 11.56
C MET A 4 -12.37 -7.98 11.44
N ALA A 5 -11.83 -7.91 10.23
CA ALA A 5 -10.56 -7.24 9.94
C ALA A 5 -10.78 -5.78 9.48
N ASN A 6 -11.51 -5.01 10.29
CA ASN A 6 -11.92 -3.62 9.99
C ASN A 6 -12.68 -3.45 8.67
N GLU A 7 -13.18 -4.54 8.09
CA GLU A 7 -14.07 -4.47 6.93
C GLU A 7 -15.48 -4.03 7.35
N ARG A 8 -16.27 -3.61 6.37
CA ARG A 8 -17.61 -3.05 6.57
C ARG A 8 -18.52 -3.97 7.42
N GLY A 9 -18.65 -5.24 7.04
CA GLY A 9 -19.31 -6.29 7.82
C GLY A 9 -20.63 -5.88 8.48
N LEU A 10 -20.83 -6.32 9.73
CA LEU A 10 -21.99 -5.93 10.55
C LEU A 10 -21.98 -4.45 10.94
N ALA A 11 -20.81 -3.79 10.87
CA ALA A 11 -20.65 -2.37 11.18
C ALA A 11 -21.07 -1.44 10.03
N ALA A 12 -21.54 -1.99 8.89
CA ALA A 12 -21.91 -1.20 7.71
C ALA A 12 -22.78 0.03 7.97
N PRO A 13 -23.81 -0.02 8.85
CA PRO A 13 -24.66 1.14 9.13
C PRO A 13 -24.00 2.19 10.04
N LEU A 14 -22.86 1.85 10.67
CA LEU A 14 -22.22 2.65 11.72
C LEU A 14 -21.05 3.51 11.21
N GLY A 15 -20.72 3.44 9.92
CA GLY A 15 -19.58 4.16 9.36
C GLY A 15 -19.62 4.27 7.85
N VAL A 16 -18.71 5.07 7.31
CA VAL A 16 -18.57 5.30 5.87
C VAL A 16 -17.24 4.79 5.32
N GLU A 17 -16.18 4.81 6.14
CA GLU A 17 -14.83 4.35 5.81
C GLU A 17 -14.52 3.02 6.52
N PHE A 18 -14.12 2.02 5.73
CA PHE A 18 -13.75 0.69 6.22
C PHE A 18 -12.56 0.16 5.41
N ALA A 19 -11.80 -0.77 5.99
CA ALA A 19 -10.74 -1.45 5.26
C ALA A 19 -11.34 -2.29 4.10
N PRO A 20 -10.63 -2.40 2.96
CA PRO A 20 -10.98 -3.35 1.91
C PRO A 20 -11.09 -4.79 2.47
N PRO A 21 -11.94 -5.64 1.88
CA PRO A 21 -12.27 -6.96 2.45
C PRO A 21 -11.14 -7.99 2.35
N HIS A 22 -10.00 -7.64 1.75
CA HIS A 22 -8.89 -8.55 1.44
C HIS A 22 -8.41 -9.35 2.65
N ARG A 23 -8.08 -8.66 3.76
CA ARG A 23 -7.63 -9.33 4.99
C ARG A 23 -8.72 -10.21 5.59
N ALA A 24 -9.96 -9.72 5.65
CA ALA A 24 -11.06 -10.48 6.23
C ALA A 24 -11.32 -11.78 5.45
N ARG A 25 -11.28 -11.70 4.11
CA ARG A 25 -11.38 -12.87 3.23
C ARG A 25 -10.23 -13.84 3.47
N ARG A 26 -8.98 -13.37 3.47
CA ARG A 26 -7.80 -14.21 3.65
C ARG A 26 -7.76 -14.90 5.02
N ILE A 27 -8.05 -14.17 6.10
CA ILE A 27 -8.13 -14.75 7.45
C ILE A 27 -9.24 -15.82 7.50
N ARG A 28 -10.40 -15.57 6.87
CA ARG A 28 -11.48 -16.56 6.82
C ARG A 28 -11.09 -17.82 6.05
N GLU A 29 -10.39 -17.65 4.91
CA GLU A 29 -9.85 -18.77 4.13
C GLU A 29 -8.90 -19.61 4.98
N LEU A 30 -7.91 -18.99 5.63
CA LEU A 30 -6.92 -19.67 6.47
C LEU A 30 -7.56 -20.37 7.67
N LEU A 31 -8.49 -19.71 8.37
CA LEU A 31 -9.20 -20.33 9.49
C LEU A 31 -10.13 -21.47 9.06
N GLY A 32 -10.51 -21.52 7.78
CA GLY A 32 -11.38 -22.54 7.20
C GLY A 32 -10.65 -23.80 6.76
N THR A 33 -9.31 -23.83 6.75
CA THR A 33 -8.55 -25.01 6.31
C THR A 33 -8.42 -26.08 7.40
N ASP A 34 -8.65 -25.73 8.66
CA ASP A 34 -8.47 -26.62 9.81
C ASP A 34 -9.50 -26.33 10.91
N THR A 35 -9.81 -27.35 11.72
CA THR A 35 -10.61 -27.26 12.93
C THR A 35 -9.81 -27.50 14.21
N ASP A 36 -8.63 -28.12 14.12
CA ASP A 36 -7.80 -28.53 15.26
C ASP A 36 -6.75 -27.47 15.61
N TRP A 37 -7.22 -26.23 15.83
CA TRP A 37 -6.35 -25.08 16.07
C TRP A 37 -5.60 -25.17 17.40
N THR A 38 -4.28 -25.06 17.32
CA THR A 38 -3.39 -24.81 18.47
C THR A 38 -2.92 -23.35 18.47
N PRO A 39 -2.40 -22.83 19.60
CA PRO A 39 -1.78 -21.51 19.65
C PRO A 39 -0.68 -21.31 18.59
N ASP A 40 0.17 -22.32 18.38
CA ASP A 40 1.25 -22.23 17.40
C ASP A 40 0.72 -22.21 15.96
N ALA A 41 -0.35 -22.96 15.68
CA ALA A 41 -0.98 -22.95 14.35
C ALA A 41 -1.56 -21.57 13.99
N GLN A 42 -1.97 -20.76 14.97
CA GLN A 42 -2.47 -19.40 14.72
C GLN A 42 -1.42 -18.48 14.09
N ALA A 43 -0.13 -18.80 14.21
CA ALA A 43 0.94 -18.01 13.58
C ALA A 43 0.73 -17.88 12.07
N THR A 44 0.24 -18.93 11.38
CA THR A 44 -0.06 -18.90 9.93
C THR A 44 -1.02 -17.78 9.54
N VAL A 45 -1.97 -17.42 10.41
CA VAL A 45 -2.90 -16.30 10.17
C VAL A 45 -2.21 -14.96 10.41
N HIS A 46 -1.40 -14.86 11.47
CA HIS A 46 -0.75 -13.61 11.87
C HIS A 46 0.41 -13.20 10.97
N THR A 47 1.07 -14.17 10.33
CA THR A 47 2.25 -13.94 9.49
C THR A 47 1.95 -14.11 7.99
N ASP A 48 0.69 -14.21 7.58
CA ASP A 48 0.33 -14.27 6.16
C ASP A 48 0.68 -12.94 5.47
N THR A 49 1.42 -13.03 4.36
CA THR A 49 1.97 -11.89 3.62
C THR A 49 1.31 -11.68 2.25
N LEU A 50 0.23 -12.40 1.94
CA LEU A 50 -0.41 -12.34 0.63
C LEU A 50 -1.06 -10.96 0.38
N LEU A 51 -0.58 -10.24 -0.63
CA LEU A 51 -1.07 -8.92 -0.98
C LEU A 51 -2.16 -8.96 -2.05
N ALA A 52 -3.40 -9.26 -1.65
CA ALA A 52 -4.52 -9.37 -2.60
C ALA A 52 -4.84 -8.05 -3.35
N SER A 53 -4.55 -6.90 -2.75
CA SER A 53 -4.78 -5.56 -3.35
C SER A 53 -3.85 -5.24 -4.52
N SER A 54 -2.86 -6.09 -4.81
CA SER A 54 -1.94 -5.90 -5.95
C SER A 54 -2.58 -6.11 -7.30
N ARG A 55 -3.70 -6.85 -7.36
CA ARG A 55 -4.32 -7.30 -8.60
C ARG A 55 -4.61 -6.15 -9.59
N PRO A 56 -5.27 -5.03 -9.22
CA PRO A 56 -5.60 -4.02 -10.21
C PRO A 56 -4.38 -3.34 -10.84
N LEU A 57 -3.32 -3.12 -10.05
CA LEU A 57 -2.07 -2.57 -10.57
C LEU A 57 -1.38 -3.55 -11.51
N LEU A 58 -1.28 -4.83 -11.13
CA LEU A 58 -0.70 -5.87 -11.99
C LEU A 58 -1.51 -6.09 -13.27
N SER A 59 -2.84 -5.97 -13.20
CA SER A 59 -3.71 -6.04 -14.39
C SER A 59 -3.43 -4.88 -15.36
N LEU A 60 -3.24 -3.65 -14.88
CA LEU A 60 -2.86 -2.54 -15.76
C LEU A 60 -1.44 -2.71 -16.29
N LEU A 61 -0.50 -3.18 -15.46
CA LEU A 61 0.88 -3.45 -15.88
C LEU A 61 0.95 -4.49 -17.00
N ALA A 62 0.08 -5.50 -16.99
CA ALA A 62 0.01 -6.51 -18.04
C ALA A 62 -0.34 -5.93 -19.42
N TRP A 63 -1.06 -4.81 -19.45
CA TRP A 63 -1.50 -4.13 -20.68
C TRP A 63 -0.80 -2.77 -20.89
N ALA A 64 0.25 -2.48 -20.11
CA ALA A 64 1.00 -1.24 -20.25
C ALA A 64 1.64 -1.14 -21.65
N PRO A 65 1.38 -0.06 -22.40
CA PRO A 65 1.86 0.09 -23.77
C PRO A 65 3.32 0.54 -23.81
N ASP A 66 3.96 0.33 -24.97
CA ASP A 66 5.22 0.96 -25.38
C ASP A 66 6.37 0.86 -24.37
N LEU A 67 6.44 -0.25 -23.63
CA LEU A 67 7.52 -0.51 -22.67
C LEU A 67 8.84 -0.79 -23.38
N GLY A 68 9.91 -0.16 -22.88
CA GLY A 68 11.28 -0.50 -23.21
C GLY A 68 11.71 -1.83 -22.59
N PRO A 69 12.84 -2.42 -23.06
CA PRO A 69 13.22 -3.78 -22.68
C PRO A 69 13.40 -4.02 -21.17
N ALA A 70 13.83 -3.00 -20.42
CA ALA A 70 13.98 -3.11 -18.97
C ALA A 70 12.62 -3.17 -18.26
N ALA A 71 11.67 -2.32 -18.66
CA ALA A 71 10.31 -2.31 -18.14
C ALA A 71 9.53 -3.58 -18.54
N GLU A 72 9.76 -4.13 -19.73
CA GLU A 72 9.20 -5.43 -20.13
C GLU A 72 9.67 -6.56 -19.21
N ARG A 73 10.97 -6.63 -18.90
CA ARG A 73 11.50 -7.60 -17.92
C ARG A 73 10.89 -7.42 -16.54
N LEU A 74 10.71 -6.17 -16.09
CA LEU A 74 10.05 -5.85 -14.82
C LEU A 74 8.59 -6.32 -14.83
N ARG A 75 7.83 -6.04 -15.88
CA ARG A 75 6.45 -6.52 -16.07
C ARG A 75 6.40 -8.04 -15.97
N ASP A 76 7.20 -8.73 -16.76
CA ASP A 76 7.22 -10.18 -16.81
C ASP A 76 7.58 -10.81 -15.47
N ARG A 77 8.52 -10.20 -14.75
CA ARG A 77 8.92 -10.60 -13.39
C ARG A 77 7.76 -10.42 -12.40
N LEU A 78 7.15 -9.24 -12.35
CA LEU A 78 6.06 -8.94 -11.42
C LEU A 78 4.76 -9.69 -11.74
N LEU A 79 4.52 -10.06 -12.99
CA LEU A 79 3.37 -10.91 -13.36
C LEU A 79 3.56 -12.38 -12.95
N ARG A 80 4.80 -12.83 -12.74
CA ARG A 80 5.13 -14.15 -12.18
C ARG A 80 5.24 -14.18 -10.67
N TRP A 81 5.43 -13.02 -10.03
CA TRP A 81 5.48 -12.91 -8.58
C TRP A 81 4.19 -13.43 -7.95
N ASP A 82 4.33 -14.23 -6.89
CA ASP A 82 3.24 -14.91 -6.19
C ASP A 82 2.37 -13.97 -5.33
N ARG A 83 2.85 -12.72 -5.15
CA ARG A 83 2.24 -11.63 -4.38
C ARG A 83 2.40 -11.75 -2.87
N HIS A 84 3.35 -12.55 -2.39
CA HIS A 84 3.73 -12.55 -0.99
C HIS A 84 4.76 -11.47 -0.71
N MET A 85 4.45 -10.62 0.28
CA MET A 85 5.32 -9.55 0.78
C MET A 85 6.32 -10.11 1.82
N ASP A 86 6.97 -11.23 1.49
CA ASP A 86 7.91 -11.91 2.39
C ASP A 86 9.18 -11.08 2.58
N ALA A 87 9.80 -11.19 3.76
CA ALA A 87 10.92 -10.33 4.16
C ALA A 87 12.15 -10.48 3.25
N ASP A 88 12.36 -11.65 2.66
CA ASP A 88 13.46 -11.94 1.72
C ASP A 88 13.09 -11.62 0.25
N SER A 89 11.84 -11.25 -0.04
CA SER A 89 11.35 -11.03 -1.39
C SER A 89 11.83 -9.70 -1.99
N THR A 90 12.65 -9.80 -3.04
CA THR A 90 13.02 -8.63 -3.85
C THR A 90 11.93 -8.24 -4.86
N ASP A 91 11.04 -9.18 -5.20
CA ASP A 91 9.86 -8.90 -6.04
C ASP A 91 8.85 -8.03 -5.30
N ALA A 92 8.64 -8.30 -4.01
CA ALA A 92 7.83 -7.46 -3.14
C ALA A 92 8.36 -6.03 -3.07
N THR A 93 9.68 -5.85 -3.00
CA THR A 93 10.34 -4.54 -3.09
C THR A 93 10.04 -3.84 -4.43
N LEU A 94 10.17 -4.54 -5.55
CA LEU A 94 9.89 -3.96 -6.87
C LEU A 94 8.42 -3.57 -7.03
N TYR A 95 7.50 -4.42 -6.57
CA TYR A 95 6.08 -4.10 -6.55
C TYR A 95 5.80 -2.87 -5.66
N ALA A 96 6.40 -2.79 -4.47
CA ALA A 96 6.24 -1.65 -3.57
C ALA A 96 6.77 -0.35 -4.19
N ARG A 97 7.91 -0.40 -4.91
CA ARG A 97 8.45 0.73 -5.68
C ARG A 97 7.50 1.16 -6.80
N LEU A 98 7.00 0.21 -7.60
CA LEU A 98 6.02 0.49 -8.66
C LEU A 98 4.75 1.14 -8.10
N ARG A 99 4.19 0.55 -7.04
CA ARG A 99 3.01 1.10 -6.36
C ARG A 99 3.26 2.52 -5.87
N THR A 100 4.44 2.77 -5.28
CA THR A 100 4.81 4.09 -4.75
C THR A 100 4.93 5.13 -5.87
N ASP A 101 5.60 4.80 -6.97
CA ASP A 101 5.75 5.72 -8.11
C ASP A 101 4.40 6.04 -8.76
N VAL A 102 3.53 5.03 -8.93
CA VAL A 102 2.15 5.22 -9.41
C VAL A 102 1.37 6.20 -8.52
N VAL A 103 1.47 6.06 -7.19
CA VAL A 103 0.80 6.97 -6.24
C VAL A 103 1.32 8.39 -6.38
N HIS A 104 2.63 8.57 -6.52
CA HIS A 104 3.23 9.89 -6.70
C HIS A 104 2.81 10.53 -8.03
N ARG A 105 2.75 9.76 -9.13
CA ARG A 105 2.25 10.27 -10.42
C ARG A 105 0.78 10.62 -10.37
N LEU A 106 -0.04 9.83 -9.67
CA LEU A 106 -1.45 10.19 -9.44
C LEU A 106 -1.55 11.50 -8.66
N ALA A 107 -0.73 11.71 -7.63
CA ALA A 107 -0.72 12.94 -6.85
C ALA A 107 -0.35 14.20 -7.65
N THR A 108 0.36 14.06 -8.78
CA THR A 108 0.65 15.16 -9.71
C THR A 108 -0.35 15.26 -10.86
N HIS A 109 -1.29 14.32 -10.98
CA HIS A 109 -2.24 14.27 -12.08
C HIS A 109 -3.25 15.44 -12.02
N PRO A 110 -3.56 16.12 -13.15
CA PRO A 110 -4.47 17.26 -13.18
C PRO A 110 -5.87 16.98 -12.58
N ALA A 111 -6.40 15.77 -12.77
CA ALA A 111 -7.69 15.37 -12.23
C ALA A 111 -7.76 15.38 -10.68
N LEU A 112 -6.60 15.30 -10.00
CA LEU A 112 -6.54 15.32 -8.54
C LEU A 112 -6.15 16.70 -7.97
N LYS A 113 -6.00 17.75 -8.81
CA LYS A 113 -5.63 19.10 -8.36
C LYS A 113 -6.56 19.66 -7.28
N GLY A 114 -7.85 19.33 -7.30
CA GLY A 114 -8.80 19.80 -6.29
C GLY A 114 -8.57 19.24 -4.88
N VAL A 115 -7.67 18.26 -4.73
CA VAL A 115 -7.26 17.69 -3.43
C VAL A 115 -5.75 17.64 -3.27
N THR A 116 -5.00 18.30 -4.16
CA THR A 116 -3.54 18.40 -4.13
C THR A 116 -3.11 19.86 -4.39
N GLY A 117 -1.80 20.14 -4.40
CA GLY A 117 -1.30 21.48 -4.74
C GLY A 117 -1.71 22.56 -3.75
N ALA A 118 -2.26 23.69 -4.23
CA ALA A 118 -2.67 24.82 -3.39
C ALA A 118 -3.96 24.55 -2.61
N ASP A 119 -4.83 23.70 -3.16
CA ASP A 119 -6.13 23.34 -2.57
C ASP A 119 -6.02 22.12 -1.63
N ASP A 120 -4.80 21.60 -1.42
CA ASP A 120 -4.54 20.47 -0.53
C ASP A 120 -5.03 20.78 0.90
N PRO A 121 -5.98 19.99 1.45
CA PRO A 121 -6.45 20.14 2.81
C PRO A 121 -5.34 20.16 3.87
N TRP A 122 -4.21 19.48 3.62
CA TRP A 122 -3.02 19.54 4.46
C TRP A 122 -2.50 20.97 4.68
N ARG A 123 -2.58 21.81 3.65
CA ARG A 123 -2.07 23.19 3.64
C ARG A 123 -3.10 24.20 4.14
N SER A 124 -4.36 23.79 4.30
CA SER A 124 -5.44 24.67 4.73
C SER A 124 -5.21 25.18 6.15
N ALA A 125 -5.33 26.50 6.32
CA ALA A 125 -5.34 27.14 7.63
C ALA A 125 -6.65 26.91 8.41
N ALA A 126 -7.68 26.33 7.77
CA ALA A 126 -8.97 26.07 8.40
C ALA A 126 -8.94 24.87 9.38
N TYR A 127 -7.92 24.01 9.29
CA TYR A 127 -7.80 22.81 10.13
C TYR A 127 -6.64 22.94 11.14
N PRO A 128 -6.83 22.53 12.41
CA PRO A 128 -5.75 22.44 13.38
C PRO A 128 -4.55 21.63 12.88
N ALA A 129 -3.33 22.07 13.21
CA ALA A 129 -2.10 21.39 12.79
C ALA A 129 -2.05 19.91 13.20
N LEU A 130 -2.73 19.55 14.30
CA LEU A 130 -2.90 18.18 14.77
C LEU A 130 -3.45 17.25 13.68
N PHE A 131 -4.39 17.70 12.84
CA PHE A 131 -5.03 16.84 11.85
C PHE A 131 -4.23 16.71 10.55
N ARG A 132 -3.14 17.45 10.39
CA ARG A 132 -2.35 17.44 9.15
C ARG A 132 -2.00 16.01 8.71
N PRO A 133 -1.39 15.12 9.52
CA PRO A 133 -1.08 13.73 9.11
C PRO A 133 -2.22 12.98 8.41
N TRP A 134 -3.46 13.24 8.83
CA TRP A 134 -4.65 12.63 8.26
C TRP A 134 -5.16 13.32 6.99
N LEU A 135 -4.75 14.55 6.70
CA LEU A 135 -5.17 15.34 5.54
C LEU A 135 -4.17 15.29 4.38
N ALA A 136 -3.00 14.64 4.55
CA ALA A 136 -2.00 14.53 3.49
C ALA A 136 -2.55 13.78 2.28
N ALA A 137 -2.52 14.40 1.09
CA ALA A 137 -3.11 13.83 -0.11
C ALA A 137 -2.42 12.53 -0.57
N VAL A 138 -1.09 12.48 -0.58
CA VAL A 138 -0.32 11.31 -1.05
C VAL A 138 -0.70 10.00 -0.33
N PRO A 139 -0.71 9.92 1.01
CA PRO A 139 -1.16 8.70 1.69
C PRO A 139 -2.64 8.39 1.45
N ARG A 140 -3.50 9.40 1.30
CA ARG A 140 -4.93 9.20 0.95
C ARG A 140 -5.11 8.61 -0.45
N ILE A 141 -4.34 9.07 -1.42
CA ILE A 141 -4.27 8.50 -2.77
C ILE A 141 -3.73 7.07 -2.72
N GLY A 142 -2.68 6.83 -1.93
CA GLY A 142 -2.15 5.47 -1.73
C GLY A 142 -3.16 4.52 -1.11
N TYR A 143 -3.97 4.99 -0.17
CA TYR A 143 -5.07 4.23 0.42
C TYR A 143 -6.19 3.95 -0.60
N ALA A 144 -6.57 4.96 -1.39
CA ALA A 144 -7.62 4.86 -2.40
C ALA A 144 -7.16 4.23 -3.73
N LEU A 145 -5.90 3.79 -3.84
CA LEU A 145 -5.27 3.40 -5.10
C LEU A 145 -6.09 2.35 -5.86
N GLU A 146 -6.58 1.32 -5.17
CA GLU A 146 -7.38 0.26 -5.82
C GLU A 146 -8.62 0.83 -6.53
N SER A 147 -9.30 1.79 -5.87
CA SER A 147 -10.43 2.49 -6.47
C SER A 147 -9.98 3.36 -7.64
N LEU A 148 -8.92 4.16 -7.47
CA LEU A 148 -8.41 5.05 -8.52
C LEU A 148 -7.95 4.29 -9.77
N LEU A 149 -7.47 3.05 -9.62
CA LEU A 149 -7.06 2.20 -10.73
C LEU A 149 -8.23 1.51 -11.45
N THR A 150 -9.41 1.46 -10.83
CA THR A 150 -10.57 0.69 -11.33
C THR A 150 -11.75 1.56 -11.74
N VAL A 151 -11.97 2.69 -11.07
CA VAL A 151 -13.08 3.61 -11.36
C VAL A 151 -12.73 4.58 -12.49
N GLY A 152 -13.75 5.03 -13.23
CA GLY A 152 -13.60 5.93 -14.38
C GLY A 152 -13.29 7.38 -14.03
N LEU A 153 -12.64 7.66 -12.89
CA LEU A 153 -12.17 9.03 -12.57
C LEU A 153 -11.11 9.48 -13.58
N LEU A 154 -10.28 8.54 -14.04
CA LEU A 154 -9.34 8.72 -15.14
C LEU A 154 -9.81 7.86 -16.32
N PRO A 155 -9.59 8.27 -17.58
CA PRO A 155 -9.67 7.38 -18.73
C PRO A 155 -8.79 6.14 -18.57
N TYR A 156 -9.13 5.03 -19.23
CA TYR A 156 -8.40 3.77 -19.08
C TYR A 156 -6.97 3.88 -19.62
N GLU A 157 -6.83 4.54 -20.77
CA GLU A 157 -5.58 4.87 -21.44
C GLU A 157 -4.65 5.71 -20.54
N ASP A 158 -5.18 6.68 -19.80
CA ASP A 158 -4.39 7.50 -18.87
C ASP A 158 -3.83 6.65 -17.73
N ARG A 159 -4.62 5.68 -17.23
CA ARG A 159 -4.15 4.74 -16.20
C ARG A 159 -3.06 3.82 -16.73
N LEU A 160 -3.20 3.32 -17.96
CA LEU A 160 -2.18 2.51 -18.61
C LEU A 160 -0.88 3.29 -18.82
N ALA A 161 -0.97 4.51 -19.34
CA ALA A 161 0.19 5.37 -19.58
C ALA A 161 0.93 5.71 -18.28
N LEU A 162 0.19 5.98 -17.20
CA LEU A 162 0.77 6.25 -15.89
C LEU A 162 1.51 5.03 -15.32
N VAL A 163 0.92 3.84 -15.44
CA VAL A 163 1.55 2.58 -14.99
C VAL A 163 2.77 2.25 -15.84
N ALA A 164 2.71 2.45 -17.16
CA ALA A 164 3.84 2.27 -18.07
C ALA A 164 5.01 3.18 -17.69
N ALA A 165 4.76 4.49 -17.52
CA ALA A 165 5.78 5.44 -17.10
C ALA A 165 6.39 5.10 -15.72
N SER A 166 5.59 4.50 -14.83
CA SER A 166 6.08 4.04 -13.53
C SER A 166 6.95 2.79 -13.64
N ALA A 167 6.58 1.86 -14.51
CA ALA A 167 7.38 0.67 -14.80
C ALA A 167 8.74 1.06 -15.39
N GLU A 168 8.79 2.04 -16.30
CA GLU A 168 10.04 2.58 -16.85
C GLU A 168 10.96 3.14 -15.75
N ALA A 169 10.43 4.03 -14.91
CA ALA A 169 11.20 4.66 -13.84
C ALA A 169 11.74 3.62 -12.84
N VAL A 170 10.93 2.63 -12.47
CA VAL A 170 11.35 1.58 -11.54
C VAL A 170 12.36 0.63 -12.17
N ALA A 171 12.20 0.29 -13.45
CA ALA A 171 13.14 -0.57 -14.16
C ALA A 171 14.51 0.12 -14.29
N ALA A 172 14.54 1.39 -14.69
CA ALA A 172 15.77 2.17 -14.76
C ALA A 172 16.50 2.24 -13.39
N ALA A 173 15.75 2.55 -12.33
CA ALA A 173 16.32 2.58 -10.98
C ALA A 173 16.80 1.20 -10.49
N ALA A 174 16.17 0.10 -10.93
CA ALA A 174 16.57 -1.25 -10.58
C ALA A 174 17.82 -1.73 -11.32
N ASP A 175 18.05 -1.24 -12.55
CA ASP A 175 19.29 -1.49 -13.30
C ASP A 175 20.49 -0.76 -12.66
N GLU A 176 20.28 0.45 -12.13
CA GLU A 176 21.31 1.19 -11.37
C GLU A 176 21.55 0.61 -9.98
N THR A 177 20.47 0.33 -9.24
CA THR A 177 20.50 -0.18 -7.87
C THR A 177 19.54 -1.35 -7.73
N PRO A 178 20.06 -2.60 -7.76
CA PRO A 178 19.24 -3.80 -7.58
C PRO A 178 18.36 -3.72 -6.32
N PRO A 179 17.14 -4.30 -6.36
CA PRO A 179 16.23 -4.28 -5.22
C PRO A 179 16.83 -5.07 -4.04
N ALA A 180 16.90 -4.43 -2.87
CA ALA A 180 17.14 -5.13 -1.61
C ALA A 180 15.91 -5.96 -1.20
N PRO A 181 16.08 -6.99 -0.35
CA PRO A 181 14.98 -7.71 0.26
C PRO A 181 13.98 -6.79 0.97
N TRP A 182 12.69 -7.14 0.90
CA TRP A 182 11.61 -6.30 1.43
C TRP A 182 11.76 -5.99 2.93
N GLY A 183 12.18 -6.93 3.75
CA GLY A 183 12.37 -6.77 5.20
C GLY A 183 13.50 -5.80 5.57
N GLU A 184 14.43 -5.52 4.65
CA GLU A 184 15.43 -4.47 4.86
C GLU A 184 14.83 -3.07 4.72
N LEU A 185 13.80 -2.92 3.87
CA LEU A 185 13.14 -1.65 3.58
C LEU A 185 11.91 -1.42 4.46
N HIS A 186 11.15 -2.48 4.75
CA HIS A 186 9.91 -2.43 5.50
C HIS A 186 10.15 -2.60 7.00
N ARG A 187 10.72 -1.56 7.60
CA ARG A 187 11.00 -1.50 9.04
C ARG A 187 10.06 -0.51 9.72
N LEU A 188 9.65 -0.85 10.94
CA LEU A 188 8.91 0.06 11.79
C LEU A 188 9.81 1.24 12.20
N SER A 189 9.36 2.46 11.90
CA SER A 189 9.95 3.69 12.44
C SER A 189 8.93 4.32 13.40
N PRO A 190 9.14 4.24 14.72
CA PRO A 190 8.19 4.77 15.69
C PRO A 190 8.12 6.30 15.56
N TRP A 191 6.90 6.83 15.56
CA TRP A 191 6.64 8.27 15.53
C TRP A 191 5.97 8.70 16.83
N GLN A 192 6.39 9.85 17.35
CA GLN A 192 5.86 10.45 18.58
C GLN A 192 5.19 11.79 18.28
N ALA A 193 3.91 11.92 18.68
CA ALA A 193 3.10 13.10 18.41
C ALA A 193 3.36 14.27 19.39
N LEU A 194 3.86 13.95 20.59
CA LEU A 194 4.10 14.92 21.66
C LEU A 194 5.60 15.16 21.83
N PRO A 195 6.05 16.41 22.03
CA PRO A 195 7.45 16.68 22.38
C PRO A 195 7.82 15.96 23.69
N ASP A 196 9.07 15.46 23.74
CA ASP A 196 9.69 14.62 24.77
C ASP A 196 9.05 14.66 26.16
N LEU A 197 8.13 13.75 26.43
CA LEU A 197 8.05 13.15 27.76
C LEU A 197 9.22 12.15 27.81
N ALA A 198 10.39 12.63 28.25
CA ALA A 198 11.41 11.71 28.71
C ALA A 198 10.74 10.80 29.75
N PRO A 199 10.80 9.47 29.62
CA PRO A 199 10.29 8.61 30.68
C PRO A 199 10.96 9.05 31.97
N ASP A 200 10.15 9.31 33.02
CA ASP A 200 10.67 9.63 34.35
C ASP A 200 11.78 8.61 34.63
N SER A 201 13.01 9.10 34.80
CA SER A 201 14.08 8.28 35.36
C SER A 201 13.59 7.94 36.75
N SER A 202 12.92 6.80 36.89
CA SER A 202 12.55 6.24 38.17
C SER A 202 13.82 6.24 39.00
N ASP A 203 13.79 7.01 40.09
CA ASP A 203 14.84 7.06 41.10
C ASP A 203 15.37 5.65 41.35
N ALA A 204 16.55 5.36 40.78
CA ALA A 204 17.47 4.39 41.35
C ALA A 204 18.16 5.11 42.53
N GLY A 205 17.35 5.47 43.52
CA GLY A 205 17.76 5.98 44.82
C GLY A 205 17.73 4.83 45.81
N ALA A 206 18.89 4.60 46.43
CA ALA A 206 19.23 3.52 47.35
C ALA A 206 18.33 3.37 48.58
#